data_AF-A0A451C6T5-F1
#
_entry.id   AF-A0A451C6T5-F1
#
_cell.length_a   1.000
_cell.length_b   1.000
_cell.length_c   1.000
_cell.angle_alpha   90.00
_cell.angle_beta   90.00
_cell.angle_gamma   90.00
#
_symmetry.space_group_name_H-M   'P 1'
#
loop_
_entity.id
_entity.type
_entity.pdbx_description
1 polymer ?
#
loop_
_entity_poly.entity_id
_entity_poly.type
_entity_poly.pdbx_seq_one_letter_code
_entity_poly.pdbx_strand_id
1 'polypeptide(L)' 'MTIHVQPISEVTRRATDVLVREIGVVDTIRFLSQFRAGTGNYTEEREQLFAGMSTKDIIADIKSQRKNA' A
#
# COMPACT_ATOMS: atom_id res chain seq x y z
N MET A 1 14.35 27.47 -26.50
CA MET A 1 13.41 26.41 -26.09
C MET A 1 13.76 26.00 -24.66
N THR A 2 12.95 26.38 -23.67
CA THR A 2 13.17 25.99 -22.28
C THR A 2 12.52 24.64 -22.04
N ILE A 3 13.35 23.61 -21.84
CA ILE A 3 12.84 22.27 -21.50
C ILE A 3 12.44 22.29 -20.03
N HIS A 4 11.14 22.17 -19.77
CA HIS A 4 10.64 22.01 -18.41
C HIS A 4 10.77 20.54 -18.02
N VAL A 5 11.87 20.20 -17.36
CA VAL A 5 12.08 18.87 -16.79
C VAL A 5 11.29 18.79 -15.49
N GLN A 6 10.29 17.91 -15.46
CA GLN A 6 9.57 17.64 -14.21
C GLN A 6 10.45 16.82 -13.26
N PRO A 7 10.40 17.10 -11.94
CA PRO A 7 11.08 16.28 -10.96
C PRO A 7 10.66 14.81 -11.10
N ILE A 8 11.63 13.90 -11.00
CA ILE A 8 11.36 12.47 -11.15
C ILE A 8 10.33 11.98 -10.11
N SER A 9 10.31 12.57 -8.92
CA SER A 9 9.32 12.30 -7.87
C SER A 9 7.89 12.60 -8.31
N GLU A 10 7.66 13.69 -9.07
CA GLU A 10 6.33 14.03 -9.61
C GLU A 10 5.91 13.09 -10.73
N VAL A 11 6.85 12.64 -11.56
CA VAL A 11 6.61 11.62 -12.59
C VAL A 11 6.23 10.29 -11.93
N THR A 12 7.02 9.85 -10.94
CA THR A 12 6.77 8.62 -10.20
C THR A 12 5.42 8.66 -9.49
N ARG A 13 5.09 9.75 -8.78
CA ARG A 13 3.79 9.89 -8.10
C ARG A 13 2.62 9.74 -9.06
N ARG A 14 2.63 10.48 -10.18
CA ARG A 14 1.57 10.38 -11.19
C ARG A 14 1.47 8.99 -11.80
N ALA A 15 2.59 8.33 -12.06
CA ALA A 15 2.59 6.96 -12.56
C ALA A 15 1.99 5.99 -11.54
N THR A 16 2.33 6.12 -10.25
CA THR A 16 1.72 5.33 -9.18
C THR A 16 0.22 5.54 -9.10
N ASP A 17 -0.26 6.79 -9.16
CA ASP A 17 -1.69 7.10 -9.13
C ASP A 17 -2.45 6.47 -10.31
N VAL A 18 -1.86 6.50 -11.52
CA VAL A 18 -2.42 5.83 -12.70
C VAL A 18 -2.49 4.32 -12.49
N LEU A 19 -1.40 3.68 -12.05
CA LEU A 19 -1.38 2.24 -11.80
C LEU A 19 -2.45 1.84 -10.77
N VAL A 20 -2.56 2.58 -9.65
CA VAL A 20 -3.57 2.31 -8.62
C VAL A 20 -4.98 2.39 -9.22
N ARG A 21 -5.24 3.37 -10.09
CA ARG A 21 -6.55 3.51 -10.74
C ARG A 21 -6.86 2.38 -11.72
N GLU A 22 -5.89 1.96 -12.53
CA GLU A 22 -6.11 1.00 -13.61
C GLU A 22 -6.06 -0.47 -13.15
N ILE A 23 -5.15 -0.80 -12.23
CA ILE A 23 -4.90 -2.20 -11.81
C ILE A 23 -5.10 -2.43 -10.31
N GLY A 24 -5.47 -1.40 -9.55
CA GLY A 24 -5.70 -1.50 -8.12
C GLY A 24 -4.40 -1.51 -7.29
N VAL A 25 -4.56 -1.28 -5.98
CA VAL A 25 -3.43 -1.11 -5.04
C VAL A 25 -2.57 -2.38 -4.94
N VAL A 26 -3.20 -3.56 -4.87
CA VAL A 26 -2.49 -4.84 -4.68
C VAL A 26 -1.55 -5.13 -5.85
N ASP A 27 -2.06 -5.06 -7.08
CA ASP A 27 -1.25 -5.37 -8.26
C ASP A 27 -0.28 -4.24 -8.60
N THR A 28 -0.58 -2.98 -8.24
CA THR A 28 0.39 -1.87 -8.32
C THR A 28 1.60 -2.12 -7.44
N ILE A 29 1.42 -2.52 -6.17
CA ILE A 29 2.53 -2.81 -5.26
C ILE A 29 3.37 -3.97 -5.80
N ARG A 30 2.73 -5.05 -6.28
CA ARG A 30 3.43 -6.19 -6.89
C ARG A 30 4.25 -5.75 -8.11
N PHE A 31 3.66 -4.97 -9.01
CA PHE A 31 4.36 -4.43 -10.18
C PHE A 31 5.58 -3.60 -9.76
N LEU A 32 5.44 -2.65 -8.84
CA LEU A 32 6.55 -1.80 -8.39
C LEU A 32 7.66 -2.62 -7.72
N SER A 33 7.29 -3.69 -6.99
CA SER A 33 8.26 -4.57 -6.33
C SER A 33 9.16 -5.36 -7.29
N GLN A 34 8.82 -5.43 -8.59
CA GLN A 34 9.68 -6.02 -9.62
C GLN A 34 10.94 -5.17 -9.89
N PHE A 35 10.84 -3.85 -9.68
CA PHE A 35 11.91 -2.90 -10.01
C PHE A 35 12.72 -2.45 -8.79
N ARG A 36 12.18 -2.67 -7.58
CA ARG A 36 12.82 -2.29 -6.32
C ARG A 36 12.53 -3.33 -5.25
N ALA A 37 13.56 -3.72 -4.51
CA ALA A 37 13.36 -4.46 -3.29
C ALA A 37 12.53 -3.58 -2.32
N GLY A 38 11.48 -4.17 -1.76
CA GLY A 38 10.77 -3.56 -0.64
C GLY A 38 11.68 -3.40 0.57
N THR A 39 11.32 -2.51 1.47
CA THR A 39 11.97 -2.35 2.77
C THR A 39 11.04 -2.83 3.88
N GLY A 40 11.60 -3.27 5.01
CA GLY A 40 10.84 -3.75 6.16
C GLY A 40 10.75 -5.27 6.23
N ASN A 41 10.21 -5.77 7.34
CA ASN A 41 9.98 -7.19 7.56
C ASN A 41 8.51 -7.40 7.90
N TYR A 42 7.68 -7.53 6.86
CA TYR A 42 6.24 -7.71 7.05
C TYR A 42 5.90 -8.93 7.92
N THR A 43 6.74 -9.96 7.95
CA THR A 43 6.53 -11.11 8.83
C THR A 43 6.63 -10.71 10.30
N GLU A 44 7.67 -9.98 10.69
CA GLU A 44 7.84 -9.48 12.06
C GLU A 44 6.79 -8.41 12.41
N GLU A 45 6.54 -7.47 11.50
CA GLU A 45 5.55 -6.41 11.69
C GLU A 45 4.13 -7.00 11.84
N ARG A 46 3.77 -7.99 11.02
CA ARG A 46 2.48 -8.68 11.12
C ARG A 46 2.34 -9.41 12.44
N GLU A 47 3.40 -10.04 12.92
CA GLU A 47 3.40 -10.70 14.22
C GLU A 47 3.14 -9.67 15.33
N GLN A 48 3.85 -8.54 15.35
CA GLN A 48 3.64 -7.49 16.35
C GLN A 48 2.21 -6.93 16.34
N LEU A 49 1.60 -6.78 15.16
CA LEU A 49 0.28 -6.19 15.00
C LEU A 49 -0.87 -7.17 15.29
N PHE A 50 -0.71 -8.45 14.98
CA PHE A 50 -1.81 -9.41 14.94
C PHE A 50 -1.58 -10.71 15.72
N ALA A 51 -0.44 -10.86 16.41
CA ALA A 51 -0.18 -12.03 17.24
C ALA A 51 -1.31 -12.24 18.25
N GLY A 52 -1.82 -13.47 18.31
CA GLY A 52 -2.91 -13.86 19.20
C GLY A 52 -4.31 -13.41 18.77
N MET A 53 -4.45 -12.64 17.68
CA MET A 53 -5.77 -12.28 17.12
C MET A 53 -6.25 -13.36 16.16
N SER A 54 -7.48 -13.84 16.34
CA SER A 54 -8.13 -14.64 15.32
C SER A 54 -8.74 -13.75 14.24
N THR A 55 -8.98 -14.32 13.05
CA THR A 55 -9.70 -13.63 11.98
C THR A 55 -11.09 -13.15 12.43
N LYS A 56 -11.74 -13.87 13.36
CA LYS A 56 -13.03 -13.47 13.91
C LYS A 56 -12.92 -12.18 14.74
N ASP A 57 -11.85 -12.06 15.53
CA ASP A 57 -11.60 -10.87 16.37
C ASP A 57 -11.37 -9.65 15.49
N ILE A 58 -10.56 -9.79 14.45
CA ILE A 58 -10.29 -8.71 13.47
C ILE A 58 -11.60 -8.26 12.78
N ILE A 59 -12.44 -9.21 12.35
CA ILE A 59 -13.72 -8.88 11.72
C ILE A 59 -14.67 -8.17 12.70
N ALA A 60 -14.67 -8.57 13.98
CA ALA A 60 -15.48 -7.93 15.01
C ALA A 60 -15.05 -6.47 15.24
N ASP A 61 -13.75 -6.21 15.32
CA ASP A 61 -13.19 -4.87 15.46
C ASP A 61 -13.55 -3.95 14.29
N ILE A 62 -13.40 -4.43 13.04
CA ILE A 62 -13.79 -3.67 11.84
C ILE A 62 -15.27 -3.28 11.89
N LYS A 63 -16.14 -4.22 12.30
CA LYS A 63 -17.58 -3.97 12.43
C LYS A 63 -17.89 -2.97 13.55
N SER A 64 -17.15 -3.03 14.65
CA SER A 64 -17.28 -2.09 15.77
C SER A 64 -16.94 -0.66 15.34
N GLN A 65 -15.81 -0.47 14.66
CA GLN A 65 -15.38 0.85 14.18
C GLN A 65 -16.38 1.48 13.20
N ARG A 66 -16.99 0.69 12.31
CA ARG A 66 -18.02 1.16 11.37
C ARG A 66 -19.34 1.58 12.03
N LYS A 67 -19.65 1.08 13.23
CA LYS A 67 -20.85 1.50 13.98
C LYS A 67 -20.65 2.82 14.74
N ASN A 68 -19.40 3.17 15.01
CA ASN A 68 -19.01 4.34 15.79
C ASN A 68 -18.60 5.53 14.91
N ALA A 69 -18.65 5.38 13.58
CA ALA A 69 -18.40 6.39 12.56
C ALA A 69 -19.72 6.80 11.89
#